data_AF-A0A7S2YJX7-F1
#
_entry.id   AF-A0A7S2YJX7-F1
#
_cell.length_a   1.000
_cell.length_b   1.000
_cell.length_c   1.000
_cell.angle_alpha   90.00
_cell.angle_beta   90.00
_cell.angle_gamma   90.00
#
_symmetry.space_group_name_H-M   'P 1'
#
loop_
_entity.id
_entity.type
_entity.pdbx_description
1 polymer ?
#
loop_
_entity_poly.entity_id
_entity_poly.type
_entity_poly.pdbx_seq_one_letter_code
_entity_poly.pdbx_strand_id
1 'polypeptide(L)'
;LERRIANLKLKMSNEEEKKPKDDRELFPMLPKGWNWASFMDGMDNQRLARLRNCEKLRAILTDCQAQKKDRTQLEDIPMGIRSVRYYQWRDQQMEDSCAREEHALWACRATAVRCGGELVQLRDCFTALSAEQVLDHPETAYELNSKNEGLNIPCKALQRTMGDCIKKHTLELDERLKNRTP
;
A
#
# COMPACT_ATOMS: atom_id res chain seq x y z
N LEU A 1 25.58 -22.29 30.69
CA LEU A 1 24.35 -21.55 30.25
C LEU A 1 24.07 -20.33 31.13
N GLU A 2 24.19 -20.45 32.45
CA GLU A 2 23.83 -19.40 33.42
C GLU A 2 24.61 -18.08 33.27
N ARG A 3 25.91 -18.14 32.90
CA ARG A 3 26.70 -16.92 32.60
C ARG A 3 26.22 -16.16 31.36
N ARG A 4 25.57 -16.82 30.39
CA ARG A 4 24.98 -16.15 29.21
C ARG A 4 23.68 -15.44 29.57
N ILE A 5 22.90 -15.99 30.50
CA ILE A 5 21.65 -15.39 30.98
C ILE A 5 21.94 -14.14 31.83
N ALA A 6 22.99 -14.17 32.66
CA ALA A 6 23.43 -13.01 33.44
C ALA A 6 23.89 -11.83 32.55
N ASN A 7 24.63 -12.11 31.46
CA ASN A 7 25.06 -11.09 30.51
C ASN A 7 23.92 -10.49 29.67
N LEU A 8 22.84 -11.25 29.43
CA LEU A 8 21.64 -10.72 28.77
C LEU A 8 20.84 -9.80 29.69
N LYS A 9 20.71 -10.14 30.98
CA LYS A 9 20.04 -9.26 31.97
C LYS A 9 20.76 -7.92 32.17
N LEU A 10 22.09 -7.92 32.12
CA LEU A 10 22.90 -6.69 32.23
C LEU A 10 22.83 -5.80 30.97
N LYS A 11 22.56 -6.39 29.79
CA LYS A 11 22.31 -5.64 28.55
C LYS A 11 20.93 -4.99 28.51
N MET A 12 19.93 -5.59 29.16
CA MET A 12 18.56 -5.07 29.19
C MET A 12 18.35 -3.93 30.20
N SER A 13 19.26 -3.74 31.17
CA SER A 13 19.17 -2.64 32.14
C SER A 13 19.85 -1.34 31.71
N ASN A 14 20.53 -1.33 30.55
CA ASN A 14 21.30 -0.17 30.06
C ASN A 14 20.71 0.47 28.78
N GLU A 15 19.49 0.11 28.37
CA GLU A 15 18.75 0.94 27.43
C GLU A 15 18.10 2.10 28.20
N GLU A 16 18.94 3.08 28.53
CA GLU A 16 18.52 4.40 28.99
C GLU A 16 17.45 4.95 28.03
N GLU A 17 16.34 5.38 28.63
CA GLU A 17 15.31 6.19 28.01
C GLU A 17 15.96 7.37 27.26
N LYS A 18 16.11 7.22 25.94
CA LYS A 18 16.37 8.37 25.08
C LYS A 18 15.16 9.28 25.19
N LYS A 19 15.31 10.36 25.95
CA LYS A 19 14.42 11.52 25.94
C LYS A 19 14.01 11.81 24.49
N PRO A 20 12.71 12.02 24.20
CA PRO A 20 12.29 12.48 22.89
C PRO A 20 13.04 13.78 22.63
N LYS A 21 13.90 13.76 21.60
CA LYS A 21 14.57 14.98 21.13
C LYS A 21 13.47 15.94 20.72
N ASP A 22 13.56 17.18 21.21
CA ASP A 22 12.68 18.27 20.82
C ASP A 22 12.72 18.38 19.29
N ASP A 23 11.61 18.04 18.63
CA ASP A 23 11.45 17.96 17.16
C ASP A 23 11.60 19.33 16.46
N ARG A 24 11.98 20.38 17.20
CA ARG A 24 12.16 21.75 16.72
C ARG A 24 13.50 22.02 16.02
N GLU A 25 14.50 21.14 16.13
CA GLU A 25 15.84 21.39 15.56
C GLU A 25 16.16 20.65 14.26
N LEU A 26 15.27 19.79 13.76
CA LEU A 26 15.28 19.41 12.35
C LEU A 26 14.43 20.44 11.58
N PHE A 27 14.71 20.68 10.29
CA PHE A 27 13.81 21.36 9.33
C PHE A 27 13.95 22.88 9.11
N PRO A 28 15.08 23.33 8.53
CA PRO A 28 15.15 24.62 7.82
C PRO A 28 14.42 24.63 6.44
N MET A 29 13.57 23.65 6.11
CA MET A 29 12.95 23.50 4.77
C MET A 29 11.45 23.82 4.70
N LEU A 30 10.79 24.19 5.80
CA LEU A 30 9.40 24.61 5.73
C LEU A 30 9.28 26.01 5.12
N PRO A 31 8.29 26.28 4.24
CA PRO A 31 8.01 27.63 3.75
C PRO A 31 7.80 28.60 4.92
N LYS A 32 8.40 29.80 4.85
CA LYS A 32 8.25 30.83 5.88
C LYS A 32 6.76 31.09 6.16
N GLY A 33 6.34 30.96 7.42
CA GLY A 33 4.97 31.19 7.88
C GLY A 33 4.10 29.94 8.04
N TRP A 34 4.61 28.75 7.70
CA TRP A 34 3.89 27.50 7.95
C TRP A 34 4.28 26.93 9.32
N ASN A 35 3.27 26.60 10.14
CA ASN A 35 3.49 25.75 11.31
C ASN A 35 3.40 24.26 10.90
N TRP A 36 3.97 23.39 11.73
CA TRP A 36 4.07 21.96 11.43
C TRP A 36 2.71 21.27 11.27
N ALA A 37 1.71 21.69 12.06
CA ALA A 37 0.36 21.16 11.97
C ALA A 37 -0.26 21.47 10.59
N SER A 38 -0.23 22.73 10.14
CA SER A 38 -0.73 23.13 8.82
C SER A 38 -0.01 22.42 7.67
N PHE A 39 1.30 22.18 7.80
CA PHE A 39 2.05 21.39 6.83
C PHE A 39 1.57 19.93 6.77
N MET A 40 1.44 19.27 7.91
CA MET A 40 0.95 17.89 7.99
C MET A 40 -0.49 17.75 7.50
N ASP A 41 -1.35 18.72 7.80
CA ASP A 41 -2.73 18.79 7.32
C ASP A 41 -2.77 18.87 5.78
N GLY A 42 -1.94 19.72 5.19
CA GLY A 42 -1.80 19.80 3.74
C GLY A 42 -1.38 18.47 3.12
N MET A 43 -0.40 17.79 3.73
CA MET A 43 0.03 16.47 3.24
C MET A 43 -1.05 15.40 3.39
N ASP A 44 -1.75 15.35 4.51
CA ASP A 44 -2.81 14.35 4.74
C ASP A 44 -4.03 14.59 3.85
N ASN A 45 -4.39 15.86 3.57
CA ASN A 45 -5.41 16.21 2.58
C ASN A 45 -5.02 15.75 1.17
N GLN A 46 -3.73 15.90 0.82
CA GLN A 46 -3.23 15.37 -0.45
C GLN A 46 -3.34 13.84 -0.51
N ARG A 47 -3.04 13.13 0.59
CA ARG A 47 -3.19 11.66 0.66
C ARG A 47 -4.63 11.24 0.53
N LEU A 48 -5.55 11.92 1.22
CA LEU A 48 -6.99 11.69 1.07
C LEU A 48 -7.47 11.91 -0.36
N ALA A 49 -7.03 12.97 -1.01
CA ALA A 49 -7.38 13.22 -2.41
C ALA A 49 -6.90 12.09 -3.34
N ARG A 50 -5.71 11.54 -3.07
CA ARG A 50 -5.20 10.36 -3.82
C ARG A 50 -6.02 9.10 -3.53
N LEU A 51 -6.36 8.84 -2.27
CA LEU A 51 -7.23 7.71 -1.89
C LEU A 51 -8.59 7.80 -2.59
N ARG A 52 -9.21 8.98 -2.62
CA ARG A 52 -10.46 9.22 -3.36
C ARG A 52 -10.32 8.95 -4.86
N ASN A 53 -9.17 9.25 -5.45
CA ASN A 53 -8.92 8.90 -6.85
C ASN A 53 -8.82 7.38 -7.07
N CYS A 54 -8.39 6.61 -6.07
CA CYS A 54 -8.38 5.14 -6.13
C CYS A 54 -9.78 4.53 -6.12
N GLU A 55 -10.82 5.25 -5.68
CA GLU A 55 -12.21 4.77 -5.74
C GLU A 55 -12.70 4.55 -7.17
N LYS A 56 -12.15 5.27 -8.15
CA LYS A 56 -12.42 5.01 -9.57
C LYS A 56 -11.96 3.61 -10.00
N LEU A 57 -10.79 3.18 -9.51
CA LEU A 57 -10.28 1.81 -9.76
C LEU A 57 -11.12 0.77 -9.01
N ARG A 58 -11.62 1.10 -7.82
CA ARG A 58 -12.54 0.23 -7.07
C ARG A 58 -13.84 0.00 -7.83
N ALA A 59 -14.39 1.05 -8.47
CA ALA A 59 -15.58 0.92 -9.31
C ALA A 59 -15.31 -0.02 -10.50
N ILE A 60 -14.18 0.14 -11.21
CA ILE A 60 -13.78 -0.74 -12.31
C ILE A 60 -13.63 -2.20 -11.83
N LEU A 61 -12.97 -2.43 -10.69
CA LEU A 61 -12.86 -3.76 -10.09
C LEU A 61 -14.23 -4.36 -9.78
N THR A 62 -15.14 -3.57 -9.21
CA THR A 62 -16.52 -4.00 -8.91
C THR A 62 -17.28 -4.38 -10.18
N ASP A 63 -17.13 -3.60 -11.24
CA ASP A 63 -17.75 -3.87 -12.54
C ASP A 63 -17.17 -5.12 -13.22
N CYS A 64 -15.87 -5.35 -13.08
CA CYS A 64 -15.21 -6.57 -13.52
C CYS A 64 -15.76 -7.79 -12.77
N GLN A 65 -15.81 -7.74 -11.44
CA GLN A 65 -16.33 -8.82 -10.59
C GLN A 65 -17.80 -9.12 -10.88
N ALA A 66 -18.58 -8.10 -11.24
CA ALA A 66 -19.97 -8.23 -11.66
C ALA A 66 -20.14 -8.69 -13.12
N GLN A 67 -19.05 -8.95 -13.85
CA GLN A 67 -19.04 -9.38 -15.24
C GLN A 67 -19.88 -8.49 -16.17
N LYS A 68 -19.84 -7.16 -15.96
CA LYS A 68 -20.56 -6.22 -16.82
C LYS A 68 -19.96 -6.21 -18.22
N LYS A 69 -20.82 -6.31 -19.25
CA LYS A 69 -20.42 -6.29 -20.67
C LYS A 69 -19.82 -4.95 -21.12
N ASP A 70 -20.29 -3.84 -20.57
CA ASP A 70 -19.83 -2.48 -20.90
C ASP A 70 -19.04 -1.88 -19.74
N ARG A 71 -17.94 -2.56 -19.36
CA ARG A 71 -17.07 -2.12 -18.27
C ARG A 71 -16.02 -1.14 -18.80
N THR A 72 -15.77 -0.07 -18.06
CA THR A 72 -14.63 0.82 -18.30
C THR A 72 -13.33 0.03 -18.11
N GLN A 73 -12.41 0.13 -19.06
CA GLN A 73 -11.12 -0.54 -18.97
C GLN A 73 -10.13 0.27 -18.12
N LEU A 74 -9.09 -0.38 -17.62
CA LEU A 74 -8.03 0.31 -16.87
C LEU A 74 -7.34 1.40 -17.71
N GLU A 75 -7.23 1.17 -19.01
CA GLU A 75 -6.59 2.04 -19.98
C GLU A 75 -7.34 3.36 -20.18
N ASP A 76 -8.65 3.38 -19.93
CA ASP A 76 -9.52 4.55 -20.11
C ASP A 76 -9.32 5.63 -19.05
N ILE A 77 -8.69 5.27 -17.93
CA ILE A 77 -8.44 6.19 -16.82
C ILE A 77 -6.95 6.46 -16.61
N PRO A 78 -6.53 7.71 -16.31
CA PRO A 78 -5.11 8.05 -16.14
C PRO A 78 -4.37 7.22 -15.09
N MET A 79 -5.06 6.71 -14.08
CA MET A 79 -4.44 5.89 -13.04
C MET A 79 -4.32 4.42 -13.42
N GLY A 80 -5.31 3.87 -14.12
CA GLY A 80 -5.25 2.50 -14.59
C GLY A 80 -4.16 2.33 -15.65
N ILE A 81 -4.06 3.23 -16.64
CA ILE A 81 -2.99 3.16 -17.65
C ILE A 81 -1.58 3.26 -17.02
N ARG A 82 -1.42 4.01 -15.92
CA ARG A 82 -0.14 4.04 -15.20
C ARG A 82 0.16 2.70 -14.54
N SER A 83 -0.82 2.08 -13.88
CA SER A 83 -0.67 0.76 -13.28
C SER A 83 -0.35 -0.32 -14.32
N VAL A 84 -1.04 -0.30 -15.47
CA VAL A 84 -0.79 -1.23 -16.58
C VAL A 84 0.63 -1.08 -17.13
N ARG A 85 1.11 0.15 -17.30
CA ARG A 85 2.51 0.41 -17.72
C ARG A 85 3.51 0.02 -16.65
N TYR A 86 3.19 0.25 -15.38
CA TYR A 86 4.08 -0.03 -14.25
C TYR A 86 4.41 -1.52 -14.12
N TYR A 87 3.41 -2.39 -14.36
CA TYR A 87 3.58 -3.85 -14.36
C TYR A 87 3.82 -4.46 -15.75
N GLN A 88 3.87 -3.63 -16.81
CA GLN A 88 4.07 -4.06 -18.20
C GLN A 88 2.97 -5.02 -18.75
N TRP A 89 1.72 -4.86 -18.31
CA TRP A 89 0.59 -5.74 -18.68
C TRP A 89 -0.26 -5.22 -19.86
N ARG A 90 0.30 -4.40 -20.74
CA ARG A 90 -0.46 -3.69 -21.76
C ARG A 90 -1.20 -4.64 -22.73
N ASP A 91 -0.54 -5.72 -23.09
CA ASP A 91 -1.01 -6.64 -24.13
C ASP A 91 -1.70 -7.88 -23.55
N GLN A 92 -1.93 -7.90 -22.23
CA GLN A 92 -2.37 -9.07 -21.47
C GLN A 92 -3.82 -8.88 -21.03
N GLN A 93 -4.77 -9.07 -21.94
CA GLN A 93 -6.19 -9.07 -21.59
C GLN A 93 -6.61 -10.49 -21.17
N MET A 94 -6.79 -10.69 -19.87
CA MET A 94 -7.46 -11.89 -19.33
C MET A 94 -8.94 -11.54 -19.21
N GLU A 95 -9.78 -12.08 -20.11
CA GLU A 95 -11.22 -11.74 -20.13
C GLU A 95 -11.93 -12.16 -18.84
N ASP A 96 -11.49 -13.27 -18.23
CA ASP A 96 -12.15 -13.93 -17.11
C ASP A 96 -11.59 -13.57 -15.71
N SER A 97 -10.48 -12.84 -15.64
CA SER A 97 -9.81 -12.50 -14.36
C SER A 97 -9.86 -11.00 -14.08
N CYS A 98 -10.19 -10.64 -12.84
CA CYS A 98 -10.14 -9.26 -12.33
C CYS A 98 -8.83 -8.92 -11.60
N ALA A 99 -7.82 -9.79 -11.71
CA ALA A 99 -6.54 -9.63 -11.02
C ALA A 99 -5.83 -8.32 -11.43
N ARG A 100 -5.94 -7.91 -12.71
CA ARG A 100 -5.33 -6.66 -13.20
C ARG A 100 -5.90 -5.45 -12.47
N GLU A 101 -7.21 -5.36 -12.38
CA GLU A 101 -7.95 -4.28 -11.73
C GLU A 101 -7.64 -4.25 -10.24
N GLU A 102 -7.56 -5.43 -9.63
CA GLU A 102 -7.23 -5.57 -8.22
C GLU A 102 -5.81 -5.10 -7.92
N HIS A 103 -4.80 -5.61 -8.61
CA HIS A 103 -3.42 -5.16 -8.47
C HIS A 103 -3.24 -3.66 -8.76
N ALA A 104 -3.99 -3.11 -9.72
CA ALA A 104 -4.00 -1.68 -10.02
C ALA A 104 -4.60 -0.85 -8.86
N LEU A 105 -5.70 -1.30 -8.25
CA LEU A 105 -6.30 -0.66 -7.09
C LEU A 105 -5.33 -0.66 -5.90
N TRP A 106 -4.70 -1.79 -5.62
CA TRP A 106 -3.75 -1.93 -4.52
C TRP A 106 -2.49 -1.08 -4.73
N ALA A 107 -1.98 -1.00 -5.96
CA ALA A 107 -0.89 -0.09 -6.30
C ALA A 107 -1.27 1.39 -6.07
N CYS A 108 -2.48 1.78 -6.49
CA CYS A 108 -2.99 3.14 -6.24
C CYS A 108 -3.02 3.45 -4.74
N ARG A 109 -3.60 2.55 -3.94
CA ARG A 109 -3.65 2.70 -2.48
C ARG A 109 -2.26 2.81 -1.87
N ALA A 110 -1.32 1.95 -2.26
CA ALA A 110 0.07 1.99 -1.79
C ALA A 110 0.70 3.38 -2.00
N THR A 111 0.56 3.94 -3.20
CA THR A 111 1.10 5.28 -3.52
C THR A 111 0.41 6.41 -2.76
N ALA A 112 -0.87 6.23 -2.40
CA ALA A 112 -1.63 7.22 -1.65
C ALA A 112 -1.21 7.29 -0.17
N VAL A 113 -0.86 6.15 0.44
CA VAL A 113 -0.57 6.04 1.89
C VAL A 113 0.90 5.79 2.24
N ARG A 114 1.81 6.04 1.29
CA ARG A 114 3.29 5.95 1.47
C ARG A 114 3.86 4.52 1.58
N CYS A 115 3.18 3.52 1.05
CA CYS A 115 3.70 2.15 0.93
C CYS A 115 4.45 1.92 -0.40
N GLY A 116 5.25 2.90 -0.82
CA GLY A 116 5.95 2.86 -2.11
C GLY A 116 7.06 1.81 -2.16
N GLY A 117 7.68 1.50 -1.02
CA GLY A 117 8.75 0.50 -0.94
C GLY A 117 8.22 -0.92 -1.14
N GLU A 118 7.09 -1.23 -0.51
CA GLU A 118 6.39 -2.51 -0.65
C GLU A 118 5.88 -2.71 -2.08
N LEU A 119 5.38 -1.64 -2.70
CA LEU A 119 4.94 -1.66 -4.09
C LEU A 119 6.09 -1.98 -5.06
N VAL A 120 7.28 -1.40 -4.84
CA VAL A 120 8.46 -1.68 -5.67
C VAL A 120 8.88 -3.15 -5.55
N GLN A 121 8.94 -3.68 -4.32
CA GLN A 121 9.28 -5.09 -4.11
C GLN A 121 8.27 -6.02 -4.79
N LEU A 122 6.98 -5.70 -4.72
CA LEU A 122 5.94 -6.49 -5.38
C LEU A 122 6.07 -6.45 -6.91
N ARG A 123 6.34 -5.27 -7.49
CA ARG A 123 6.60 -5.11 -8.93
C ARG A 123 7.78 -5.98 -9.37
N ASP A 124 8.87 -5.95 -8.62
CA ASP A 124 10.07 -6.70 -8.95
C ASP A 124 9.79 -8.21 -8.96
N CYS A 125 8.98 -8.68 -8.00
CA CYS A 125 8.50 -10.06 -8.00
C CYS A 125 7.61 -10.39 -9.21
N PHE A 126 6.66 -9.52 -9.56
CA PHE A 126 5.81 -9.73 -10.74
C PHE A 126 6.60 -9.70 -12.05
N THR A 127 7.65 -8.88 -12.14
CA THR A 127 8.51 -8.78 -13.33
C THR A 127 9.40 -10.02 -13.50
N ALA A 128 9.71 -10.72 -12.40
CA ALA A 128 10.41 -11.99 -12.42
C ALA A 128 9.52 -13.18 -12.83
N LEU A 129 8.20 -12.97 -12.92
CA LEU A 129 7.19 -13.95 -13.32
C LEU A 129 6.57 -13.54 -14.67
N SER A 130 5.93 -14.47 -15.36
CA SER A 130 5.14 -14.12 -16.54
C SER A 130 3.84 -13.43 -16.12
N ALA A 131 3.28 -12.60 -17.02
CA ALA A 131 2.00 -11.95 -16.74
C ALA A 131 0.89 -12.99 -16.52
N GLU A 132 0.90 -14.09 -17.27
CA GLU A 132 -0.03 -15.20 -17.12
C GLU A 132 0.09 -15.83 -15.74
N GLN A 133 1.31 -16.08 -15.25
CA GLN A 133 1.53 -16.61 -13.91
C GLN A 133 0.98 -15.72 -12.81
N VAL A 134 0.91 -14.40 -13.01
CA VAL A 134 0.36 -13.48 -12.00
C VAL A 134 -1.15 -13.31 -12.15
N LEU A 135 -1.63 -13.14 -13.39
CA LEU A 135 -2.99 -12.71 -13.69
C LEU A 135 -4.00 -13.86 -13.81
N ASP A 136 -3.55 -15.09 -14.03
CA ASP A 136 -4.43 -16.28 -14.12
C ASP A 136 -4.97 -16.70 -12.74
N HIS A 137 -4.41 -16.16 -11.65
CA HIS A 137 -4.92 -16.42 -10.31
C HIS A 137 -6.14 -15.54 -10.00
N PRO A 138 -7.31 -16.13 -9.68
CA PRO A 138 -8.53 -15.37 -9.40
C PRO A 138 -8.51 -14.68 -8.04
N GLU A 139 -7.56 -15.04 -7.18
CA GLU A 139 -7.45 -14.52 -5.82
C GLU A 139 -6.10 -13.85 -5.57
N THR A 140 -6.15 -12.76 -4.81
CA THR A 140 -4.95 -12.10 -4.28
C THR A 140 -4.78 -12.40 -2.79
N ALA A 141 -3.62 -12.03 -2.25
CA ALA A 141 -3.28 -12.19 -0.85
C ALA A 141 -3.15 -10.85 -0.11
N TYR A 142 -3.69 -9.76 -0.66
CA TYR A 142 -3.61 -8.45 -0.03
C TYR A 142 -4.43 -8.36 1.26
N GLU A 143 -5.61 -8.98 1.27
CA GLU A 143 -6.48 -9.01 2.44
C GLU A 143 -6.24 -10.31 3.22
N LEU A 144 -5.83 -10.16 4.47
CA LEU A 144 -5.58 -11.24 5.44
C LEU A 144 -6.84 -12.08 5.66
N ASN A 145 -7.03 -13.12 4.85
CA ASN A 145 -8.00 -14.16 5.10
C ASN A 145 -7.27 -15.49 5.31
N SER A 146 -7.49 -16.12 6.47
CA SER A 146 -6.99 -17.46 6.81
C SER A 146 -7.43 -18.53 5.80
N LYS A 147 -8.50 -18.24 5.03
CA LYS A 147 -9.00 -19.09 3.94
C LYS A 147 -7.97 -19.33 2.83
N ASN A 148 -7.00 -18.43 2.67
CA ASN A 148 -6.09 -18.46 1.52
C ASN A 148 -4.71 -19.03 1.89
N GLU A 149 -4.52 -19.62 3.08
CA GLU A 149 -3.21 -20.14 3.51
C GLU A 149 -2.69 -21.29 2.63
N GLY A 150 -3.58 -22.15 2.12
CA GLY A 150 -3.21 -23.27 1.25
C GLY A 150 -3.01 -22.94 -0.23
N LEU A 151 -3.41 -21.75 -0.69
CA LEU A 151 -3.32 -21.38 -2.10
C LEU A 151 -1.90 -20.94 -2.49
N ASN A 152 -1.43 -21.45 -3.63
CA ASN A 152 -0.18 -21.06 -4.26
C ASN A 152 -0.37 -19.76 -5.05
N ILE A 153 -0.40 -18.63 -4.32
CA ILE A 153 -0.56 -17.30 -4.92
C ILE A 153 0.83 -16.72 -5.25
N PRO A 154 1.05 -16.21 -6.47
CA PRO A 154 2.29 -15.55 -6.85
C PRO A 154 2.62 -14.37 -5.95
N CYS A 155 3.87 -14.29 -5.48
CA CYS A 155 4.33 -13.18 -4.63
C CYS A 155 3.47 -12.98 -3.35
N LYS A 156 2.79 -14.03 -2.85
CA LYS A 156 1.86 -13.99 -1.71
C LYS A 156 2.37 -13.21 -0.51
N ALA A 157 3.61 -13.45 -0.10
CA ALA A 157 4.20 -12.77 1.06
C ALA A 157 4.31 -11.26 0.83
N LEU A 158 4.73 -10.83 -0.37
CA LEU A 158 4.86 -9.42 -0.72
C LEU A 158 3.49 -8.74 -0.87
N GLN A 159 2.50 -9.44 -1.44
CA GLN A 159 1.12 -8.96 -1.48
C GLN A 159 0.60 -8.70 -0.05
N ARG A 160 0.80 -9.63 0.88
CA ARG A 160 0.42 -9.47 2.29
C ARG A 160 1.12 -8.28 2.94
N THR A 161 2.45 -8.21 2.84
CA THR A 161 3.23 -7.09 3.40
C THR A 161 2.75 -5.74 2.89
N MET A 162 2.44 -5.63 1.60
CA MET A 162 1.89 -4.40 1.03
C MET A 162 0.49 -4.10 1.55
N GLY A 163 -0.37 -5.12 1.65
CA GLY A 163 -1.71 -5.01 2.21
C GLY A 163 -1.71 -4.51 3.66
N ASP A 164 -0.82 -5.07 4.49
CA ASP A 164 -0.62 -4.69 5.88
C ASP A 164 -0.13 -3.25 6.01
N CYS A 165 0.83 -2.84 5.19
CA CYS A 165 1.31 -1.46 5.15
C CYS A 165 0.16 -0.49 4.84
N ILE A 166 -0.64 -0.79 3.80
CA ILE A 166 -1.76 0.07 3.39
C ILE A 166 -2.79 0.17 4.51
N LYS A 167 -3.17 -0.97 5.11
CA LYS A 167 -4.14 -1.01 6.20
C LYS A 167 -3.67 -0.17 7.39
N LYS A 168 -2.42 -0.36 7.83
CA LYS A 168 -1.81 0.40 8.91
C LYS A 168 -1.86 1.91 8.64
N HIS A 169 -1.32 2.36 7.51
CA HIS A 169 -1.22 3.79 7.23
C HIS A 169 -2.56 4.46 6.89
N THR A 170 -3.54 3.70 6.41
CA THR A 170 -4.91 4.21 6.23
C THR A 170 -5.56 4.43 7.59
N LEU A 171 -5.46 3.48 8.52
CA LEU A 171 -5.99 3.62 9.88
C LEU A 171 -5.34 4.81 10.61
N GLU A 172 -4.02 4.93 10.57
CA GLU A 172 -3.30 6.06 11.15
C GLU A 172 -3.73 7.40 10.54
N LEU A 173 -4.00 7.45 9.23
CA LEU A 173 -4.50 8.64 8.55
C LEU A 173 -5.91 9.01 9.05
N ASP A 174 -6.80 8.02 9.12
CA ASP A 174 -8.17 8.21 9.61
C ASP A 174 -8.21 8.68 11.07
N GLU A 175 -7.35 8.12 11.94
CA GLU A 175 -7.20 8.57 13.33
C GLU A 175 -6.74 10.02 13.42
N ARG A 176 -5.72 10.40 12.63
CA ARG A 176 -5.27 11.80 12.55
C ARG A 176 -6.38 12.73 12.09
N LEU A 177 -7.22 12.30 11.15
CA LEU A 177 -8.33 13.10 10.64
C LEU A 177 -9.45 13.27 11.65
N LYS A 178 -9.82 12.20 12.37
CA LYS A 178 -10.83 12.27 13.44
C LYS A 178 -10.42 13.23 14.54
N ASN A 179 -9.14 13.21 14.92
CA ASN A 179 -8.58 14.10 15.95
C ASN A 179 -8.45 15.57 15.50
N ARG A 180 -8.69 15.89 14.23
CA ARG A 180 -8.70 17.28 13.71
C ARG A 180 -10.07 17.94 13.78
N THR A 181 -11.15 17.16 13.74
CA THR A 181 -12.52 17.66 13.87
C THR A 181 -12.77 18.01 15.34
N PRO A 182 -12.93 19.30 15.70
CA PRO A 182 -13.29 19.71 17.06
C PRO A 182 -14.71 19.27 17.44
#